data_AF-L7R5C4-F1
#
_entry.id   AF-L7R5C4-F1
#
_cell.length_a   1.000
_cell.length_b   1.000
_cell.length_c   1.000
_cell.angle_alpha   90.00
_cell.angle_beta   90.00
_cell.angle_gamma   90.00
#
_symmetry.space_group_name_H-M   'P 1'
#
loop_
_entity.id
_entity.type
_entity.pdbx_description
1 polymer ?
#
loop_
_entity_poly.entity_id
_entity_poly.type
_entity_poly.pdbx_seq_one_letter_code
_entity_poly.pdbx_strand_id
1 'polypeptide(L)'
;GGDYTTTVEAFVPASGRGIQGATSHHLGQNFSKMFEIVYDDPDTQEKKYVFQNSWGLTTRTIGVMILVHGDDRGLVLPPRVADIQVIVVPCGITANTSAEERQKLMDECSKLVDELVAGGIKSEGDFRDNYSPG
;
A
#
# COMPACT_ATOMS: atom_id res chain seq x y z
N GLY A 1 -5.15 -29.56 4.13
CA GLY A 1 -4.71 -29.97 5.47
C GLY A 1 -5.36 -29.17 6.60
N GLY A 2 -6.33 -28.30 6.32
CA GLY A 2 -7.20 -27.66 7.31
C GLY A 2 -8.66 -27.99 7.02
N ASP A 3 -9.56 -27.62 7.92
CA ASP A 3 -10.99 -27.90 7.83
C ASP A 3 -11.67 -27.05 6.76
N TYR A 4 -11.41 -25.74 6.74
CA TYR A 4 -11.90 -24.85 5.67
C TYR A 4 -10.95 -23.68 5.44
N THR A 5 -11.17 -22.99 4.31
CA THR A 5 -10.43 -21.79 3.91
C THR A 5 -11.39 -20.71 3.48
N THR A 6 -11.17 -19.49 3.97
CA THR A 6 -11.81 -18.27 3.49
C THR A 6 -10.81 -17.44 2.70
N THR A 7 -11.34 -16.63 1.78
CA THR A 7 -10.54 -15.83 0.85
C THR A 7 -11.21 -14.47 0.62
N VAL A 8 -10.41 -13.49 0.22
CA VAL A 8 -10.89 -12.25 -0.39
C VAL A 8 -10.47 -12.24 -1.85
N GLU A 9 -11.44 -12.07 -2.74
CA GLU A 9 -11.23 -12.08 -4.19
C GLU A 9 -11.26 -10.66 -4.73
N ALA A 10 -10.34 -10.35 -5.63
CA ALA A 10 -10.35 -9.12 -6.41
C ALA A 10 -10.59 -9.43 -7.89
N PHE A 11 -11.11 -8.47 -8.64
CA PHE A 11 -11.35 -8.59 -10.07
C PHE A 11 -10.42 -7.63 -10.82
N VAL A 12 -9.82 -8.12 -11.92
CA VAL A 12 -8.93 -7.33 -12.79
C VAL A 12 -9.69 -6.97 -14.08
N PRO A 13 -10.15 -5.73 -14.25
CA PRO A 13 -11.01 -5.34 -15.38
C PRO A 13 -10.38 -5.58 -16.74
N ALA A 14 -9.10 -5.22 -16.91
CA ALA A 14 -8.40 -5.31 -18.20
C ALA A 14 -8.28 -6.74 -18.73
N SER A 15 -8.23 -7.74 -17.85
CA SER A 15 -8.11 -9.16 -18.24
C SER A 15 -9.41 -9.95 -18.09
N GLY A 16 -10.42 -9.40 -17.41
CA GLY A 16 -11.65 -10.11 -17.08
C GLY A 16 -11.47 -11.28 -16.11
N ARG A 17 -10.38 -11.32 -15.32
CA ARG A 17 -10.03 -12.44 -14.43
C ARG A 17 -10.15 -12.07 -12.95
N GLY A 18 -10.53 -13.06 -12.14
CA GLY A 18 -10.43 -13.00 -10.69
C GLY A 18 -9.00 -13.26 -10.20
N ILE A 19 -8.65 -12.66 -9.07
CA ILE A 19 -7.38 -12.90 -8.37
C ILE A 19 -7.61 -13.01 -6.86
N GLN A 20 -7.11 -14.10 -6.30
CA GLN A 20 -7.12 -14.35 -4.87
C GLN A 20 -6.17 -13.39 -4.16
N GLY A 21 -6.72 -12.51 -3.32
CA GLY A 21 -5.99 -11.41 -2.67
C GLY A 21 -5.31 -11.80 -1.36
N ALA A 22 -5.97 -12.59 -0.53
CA ALA A 22 -5.43 -13.11 0.74
C ALA A 22 -6.22 -14.35 1.20
N THR A 23 -5.66 -15.13 2.11
CA THR A 23 -6.32 -16.31 2.69
C THR A 23 -6.36 -16.30 4.20
N SER A 24 -7.39 -16.94 4.73
CA SER A 24 -7.45 -17.35 6.13
C SER A 24 -7.96 -18.78 6.22
N HIS A 25 -7.21 -19.62 6.91
CA HIS A 25 -7.46 -21.05 7.03
C HIS A 25 -7.88 -21.37 8.45
N HIS A 26 -9.01 -22.05 8.59
CA HIS A 26 -9.30 -22.79 9.81
C HIS A 26 -8.71 -24.18 9.68
N LEU A 27 -7.67 -24.47 10.46
CA LEU A 27 -6.92 -25.71 10.38
C LEU A 27 -7.55 -26.83 11.22
N GLY A 28 -8.55 -26.50 12.04
CA GLY A 28 -9.13 -27.41 13.00
C GLY A 28 -8.08 -27.91 13.98
N GLN A 29 -8.08 -29.21 14.23
CA GLN A 29 -7.06 -29.90 15.02
C GLN A 29 -6.12 -30.76 14.16
N ASN A 30 -6.14 -30.61 12.83
CA ASN A 30 -5.37 -31.49 11.94
C ASN A 30 -3.86 -31.41 12.22
N PHE A 31 -3.34 -30.19 12.35
CA PHE A 31 -1.92 -29.94 12.60
C PHE A 31 -1.52 -30.20 14.06
N SER A 32 -2.37 -29.88 15.02
CA SER A 32 -2.09 -30.12 16.43
C SER A 32 -2.03 -31.62 16.75
N LYS A 33 -2.84 -32.44 16.06
CA LYS A 33 -2.70 -33.91 16.10
C LYS A 33 -1.40 -34.38 15.47
N MET A 34 -1.04 -33.84 14.31
CA MET A 34 0.18 -34.24 13.59
C MET A 34 1.47 -33.91 14.34
N PHE A 35 1.47 -32.82 15.12
CA PHE A 35 2.64 -32.32 15.87
C PHE A 35 2.51 -32.47 17.39
N GLU A 36 1.54 -33.24 17.88
CA GLU A 36 1.29 -33.48 19.32
C GLU A 36 1.18 -32.21 20.17
N ILE A 37 0.52 -31.18 19.64
CA ILE A 37 0.28 -29.91 20.34
C ILE A 37 -0.98 -30.04 21.20
N VAL A 38 -0.79 -30.32 22.49
CA VAL A 38 -1.86 -30.60 23.47
C VAL A 38 -1.77 -29.71 24.71
N TYR A 39 -2.90 -29.54 25.39
CA TYR A 39 -3.01 -28.92 26.71
C TYR A 39 -3.90 -29.78 27.61
N ASP A 40 -3.76 -29.65 28.93
CA ASP A 40 -4.66 -30.27 29.91
C ASP A 40 -5.87 -29.37 30.12
N ASP A 41 -7.06 -29.90 29.90
CA ASP A 41 -8.32 -29.17 30.07
C ASP A 41 -8.55 -28.83 31.55
N PRO A 42 -8.82 -27.56 31.91
CA PRO A 42 -8.94 -27.18 33.31
C PRO A 42 -10.16 -27.82 34.00
N ASP A 43 -11.23 -28.11 33.26
CA ASP A 43 -12.48 -28.63 33.81
C ASP A 43 -12.47 -30.16 33.87
N THR A 44 -11.98 -30.82 32.81
CA THR A 44 -11.98 -32.29 32.70
C THR A 44 -10.66 -32.94 33.09
N GLN A 45 -9.56 -32.17 33.18
CA GLN A 45 -8.19 -32.66 33.39
C GLN A 45 -7.71 -33.65 32.31
N GLU A 46 -8.37 -33.66 31.14
CA GLU A 46 -8.01 -34.50 29.99
C GLU A 46 -7.12 -33.74 29.00
N LYS A 47 -6.23 -34.47 28.31
CA LYS A 47 -5.45 -33.91 27.21
C LYS A 47 -6.34 -33.57 26.01
N LYS A 48 -6.37 -32.31 25.60
CA LYS A 48 -7.08 -31.82 24.40
C LYS A 48 -6.11 -31.23 23.38
N TYR A 49 -6.41 -31.43 22.10
CA TYR A 49 -5.68 -30.81 20.99
C TYR A 49 -6.15 -29.37 20.78
N VAL A 50 -5.22 -28.46 20.52
CA VAL A 50 -5.56 -27.06 20.24
C VAL A 50 -6.19 -26.91 18.85
N PHE A 51 -7.15 -25.99 18.72
CA PHE A 51 -7.62 -25.53 17.42
C PHE A 51 -6.67 -24.49 16.86
N GLN A 52 -6.32 -24.61 15.57
CA GLN A 52 -5.35 -23.75 14.92
C GLN A 52 -5.96 -23.03 13.73
N ASN A 53 -5.47 -21.81 13.47
CA ASN A 53 -5.72 -21.05 12.26
C ASN A 53 -4.38 -20.61 11.69
N SER A 54 -4.33 -20.38 10.38
CA SER A 54 -3.23 -19.66 9.73
C SER A 54 -3.80 -18.71 8.68
N TRP A 55 -3.08 -17.65 8.35
CA TRP A 55 -3.54 -16.65 7.38
C TRP A 55 -2.34 -16.01 6.69
N GLY A 56 -2.56 -15.56 5.46
CA GLY A 56 -1.48 -15.10 4.59
C GLY A 56 -1.91 -13.95 3.70
N LEU A 57 -1.06 -12.93 3.65
CA LEU A 57 -1.13 -11.79 2.73
C LEU A 57 0.30 -11.53 2.23
N THR A 58 0.45 -11.28 0.94
CA THR A 58 1.76 -11.14 0.30
C THR A 58 1.85 -9.84 -0.48
N THR A 59 3.03 -9.53 -1.03
CA THR A 59 3.27 -8.41 -1.95
C THR A 59 2.46 -8.50 -3.25
N ARG A 60 1.72 -9.59 -3.48
CA ARG A 60 0.67 -9.67 -4.52
C ARG A 60 -0.26 -8.46 -4.46
N THR A 61 -0.54 -7.91 -3.28
CA THR A 61 -1.37 -6.72 -3.11
C THR A 61 -0.89 -5.51 -3.91
N ILE A 62 0.44 -5.33 -4.06
CA ILE A 62 1.02 -4.28 -4.90
C ILE A 62 0.67 -4.53 -6.38
N GLY A 63 0.81 -5.77 -6.84
CA GLY A 63 0.43 -6.14 -8.20
C GLY A 63 -1.06 -5.94 -8.49
N VAL A 64 -1.93 -6.32 -7.54
CA VAL A 64 -3.39 -6.08 -7.66
C VAL A 64 -3.69 -4.58 -7.74
N MET A 65 -3.07 -3.76 -6.88
CA MET A 65 -3.23 -2.31 -6.91
C MET A 65 -2.87 -1.73 -8.28
N ILE A 66 -1.73 -2.15 -8.86
CA ILE A 66 -1.29 -1.72 -10.20
C ILE A 66 -2.31 -2.13 -11.27
N LEU A 67 -2.74 -3.38 -11.27
CA LEU A 67 -3.67 -3.92 -12.27
C LEU A 67 -5.08 -3.32 -12.20
N VAL A 68 -5.49 -2.82 -11.04
CA VAL A 68 -6.84 -2.29 -10.80
C VAL A 68 -6.89 -0.78 -11.02
N HIS A 69 -5.86 -0.04 -10.59
CA HIS A 69 -5.88 1.42 -10.62
C HIS A 69 -5.06 2.03 -11.76
N GLY A 70 -4.11 1.30 -12.35
CA GLY A 70 -3.32 1.80 -13.47
C GLY A 70 -4.18 2.16 -14.68
N ASP A 71 -3.73 3.18 -15.41
CA ASP A 71 -4.39 3.69 -16.62
C ASP A 71 -3.40 3.82 -17.79
N ASP A 72 -3.84 4.36 -18.92
CA ASP A 72 -3.02 4.53 -20.11
C ASP A 72 -1.86 5.53 -19.93
N ARG A 73 -1.86 6.32 -18.84
CA ARG A 73 -0.76 7.24 -18.48
C ARG A 73 0.20 6.61 -17.47
N GLY A 74 -0.13 5.47 -16.89
CA GLY A 74 0.75 4.67 -16.05
C GLY A 74 0.17 4.36 -14.67
N LEU A 75 1.02 4.50 -13.64
CA LEU A 75 0.67 4.11 -12.28
C LEU A 75 -0.22 5.17 -11.60
N VAL A 76 -1.34 4.72 -11.03
CA VAL A 76 -2.18 5.53 -10.14
C VAL A 76 -2.09 4.95 -8.73
N LEU A 77 -1.36 5.64 -7.85
CA LEU A 77 -1.18 5.22 -6.46
C LEU A 77 -2.39 5.66 -5.60
N PRO A 78 -3.03 4.74 -4.84
CA PRO A 78 -4.02 5.13 -3.85
C PRO A 78 -3.40 6.05 -2.78
N PRO A 79 -3.99 7.22 -2.45
CA PRO A 79 -3.33 8.24 -1.64
C PRO A 79 -2.85 7.78 -0.27
N ARG A 80 -3.49 6.78 0.35
CA ARG A 80 -3.11 6.27 1.68
C ARG A 80 -1.80 5.47 1.68
N VAL A 81 -1.38 4.94 0.53
CA VAL A 81 -0.16 4.13 0.38
C VAL A 81 0.87 4.78 -0.55
N ALA A 82 0.53 5.90 -1.21
CA ALA A 82 1.47 6.68 -1.99
C ALA A 82 2.55 7.27 -1.08
N ASP A 83 3.83 7.08 -1.39
CA ASP A 83 4.94 7.61 -0.59
C ASP A 83 4.94 9.14 -0.60
N ILE A 84 4.90 9.70 -1.81
CA ILE A 84 4.63 11.12 -2.09
C ILE A 84 3.16 11.23 -2.54
N GLN A 85 2.36 11.99 -1.80
CA GLN A 85 0.97 12.28 -2.13
C GLN A 85 0.83 13.50 -3.04
N VAL A 86 1.68 14.52 -2.83
CA VAL A 86 1.69 15.76 -3.60
C VAL A 86 3.13 16.11 -3.95
N ILE A 87 3.38 16.38 -5.23
CA ILE A 87 4.64 16.95 -5.71
C ILE A 87 4.41 18.38 -6.18
N VAL A 88 5.17 19.33 -5.65
CA VAL A 88 5.12 20.75 -6.03
C VAL A 88 6.21 21.01 -7.07
N VAL A 89 5.82 21.43 -8.27
CA VAL A 89 6.75 21.72 -9.38
C VAL A 89 6.60 23.20 -9.75
N PRO A 90 7.69 24.00 -9.73
CA PRO A 90 7.65 25.39 -10.16
C PRO A 90 7.51 25.47 -11.69
N CYS A 91 6.58 26.30 -12.16
CA CYS A 91 6.27 26.48 -13.58
C CYS A 91 6.46 27.94 -14.02
N GLY A 92 6.63 28.16 -15.32
CA GLY A 92 6.64 29.50 -15.91
C GLY A 92 7.97 30.28 -15.79
N ILE A 93 9.06 29.60 -15.43
CA ILE A 93 10.41 30.20 -15.47
C ILE A 93 10.84 30.30 -16.94
N THR A 94 11.18 31.51 -17.39
CA THR A 94 11.63 31.79 -18.76
C THR A 94 13.01 32.45 -18.75
N ALA A 95 13.62 32.61 -19.93
CA ALA A 95 14.87 33.35 -20.08
C ALA A 95 14.80 34.83 -19.61
N ASN A 96 13.59 35.39 -19.54
CA ASN A 96 13.37 36.77 -19.12
C ASN A 96 13.03 36.89 -17.62
N THR A 97 12.86 35.76 -16.92
CA THR A 97 12.57 35.76 -15.49
C THR A 97 13.80 36.22 -14.73
N SER A 98 13.67 37.29 -13.93
CA SER A 98 14.76 37.79 -13.12
C SER A 98 15.15 36.80 -12.02
N ALA A 99 16.37 36.92 -11.49
CA ALA A 99 16.82 36.08 -10.38
C ALA A 99 15.96 36.27 -9.12
N GLU A 100 15.48 37.49 -8.86
CA GLU A 100 14.57 37.80 -7.73
C GLU A 100 13.20 37.14 -7.91
N GLU A 101 12.61 37.20 -9.11
CA GLU A 101 11.33 36.54 -9.40
C GLU A 101 11.46 35.01 -9.29
N ARG A 102 12.57 34.46 -9.80
CA ARG A 102 12.85 33.02 -9.67
C ARG A 102 12.96 32.61 -8.20
N GLN A 103 13.73 33.37 -7.40
CA GLN A 103 13.90 33.06 -5.99
C GLN A 103 12.56 33.13 -5.25
N LYS A 104 11.78 34.19 -5.49
CA LYS A 104 10.45 34.36 -4.89
C LYS A 104 9.52 33.19 -5.23
N LEU A 105 9.51 32.71 -6.47
CA LEU A 105 8.72 31.54 -6.86
C LEU A 105 9.14 30.29 -6.09
N MET A 106 10.45 30.04 -5.98
CA MET A 106 10.98 28.89 -5.25
C MET A 106 10.63 28.95 -3.75
N ASP A 107 10.73 30.13 -3.15
CA ASP A 107 10.39 30.35 -1.74
C ASP A 107 8.91 30.07 -1.46
N GLU A 108 8.00 30.55 -2.33
CA GLU A 108 6.57 30.27 -2.20
C GLU A 108 6.24 28.78 -2.42
N CYS A 109 6.91 28.11 -3.36
CA CYS A 109 6.76 26.66 -3.53
C CYS A 109 7.24 25.88 -2.30
N SER A 110 8.38 26.27 -1.71
CA SER A 110 8.88 25.65 -0.48
C SER A 110 7.90 25.85 0.67
N LYS A 111 7.37 27.07 0.83
CA LYS A 111 6.38 27.40 1.85
C LYS A 111 5.10 26.57 1.69
N LEU A 112 4.62 26.36 0.45
CA LEU A 112 3.48 25.51 0.19
C LEU A 112 3.74 24.05 0.62
N VAL A 113 4.93 23.52 0.36
CA VAL A 113 5.31 22.18 0.82
C VAL A 113 5.25 22.11 2.35
N ASP A 114 5.81 23.11 3.05
CA ASP A 114 5.79 23.17 4.51
C ASP A 114 4.36 23.24 5.07
N GLU A 115 3.47 24.04 4.46
CA GLU A 115 2.06 24.13 4.85
C GLU A 115 1.32 22.79 4.67
N LEU A 116 1.57 22.08 3.55
CA LEU A 116 0.97 20.77 3.30
C LEU A 116 1.48 19.72 4.30
N VAL A 117 2.78 19.71 4.58
CA VAL A 117 3.38 18.79 5.57
C VAL A 117 2.87 19.09 6.97
N ALA A 118 2.75 20.36 7.36
CA ALA A 118 2.14 20.77 8.62
C ALA A 118 0.67 20.33 8.72
N GLY A 119 -0.03 20.24 7.58
CA GLY A 119 -1.37 19.66 7.45
C GLY A 119 -1.43 18.12 7.46
N GLY A 120 -0.29 17.43 7.55
CA GLY A 120 -0.20 15.97 7.57
C GLY A 120 -0.23 15.30 6.19
N ILE A 121 -0.01 16.06 5.11
CA ILE A 121 0.08 15.54 3.74
C ILE A 121 1.54 15.25 3.42
N LYS A 122 1.83 14.07 2.86
CA LYS A 122 3.17 13.69 2.42
C LYS A 122 3.51 14.41 1.12
N SER A 123 4.20 15.54 1.24
CA SER A 123 4.48 16.44 0.12
C SER A 123 5.96 16.68 -0.05
N GLU A 124 6.39 16.81 -1.31
CA GLU A 124 7.75 17.17 -1.68
C GLU A 124 7.76 18.25 -2.77
N GLY A 125 8.86 18.97 -2.92
CA GLY A 125 9.08 19.92 -4.01
C GLY A 125 10.14 19.40 -4.98
N ASP A 126 9.87 19.46 -6.28
CA ASP A 126 10.86 19.17 -7.33
C ASP A 126 11.43 20.48 -7.88
N PHE A 127 12.61 20.85 -7.41
CA PHE A 127 13.30 22.10 -7.78
C PHE A 127 14.48 21.90 -8.73
N ARG A 128 14.58 20.73 -9.36
CA ARG A 128 15.63 20.44 -10.34
C ARG A 128 15.46 21.35 -11.56
N ASP A 129 16.49 22.09 -11.93
CA ASP A 129 16.47 23.05 -13.04
C ASP A 129 17.09 22.53 -14.33
N ASN A 130 17.61 21.30 -14.30
CA ASN A 130 18.18 20.61 -15.45
C ASN A 130 17.14 19.85 -16.29
N TYR A 131 15.86 19.94 -15.94
CA TYR A 131 14.73 19.35 -16.65
C TYR A 131 13.63 20.41 -16.89
N SER A 132 12.87 20.26 -17.98
CA SER A 132 11.64 21.02 -18.14
C SER A 132 10.58 20.57 -17.13
N PRO A 133 9.61 21.42 -16.77
CA PRO A 133 8.50 21.02 -15.89
C PRO A 133 7.58 19.93 -16.45
N GLY A 134 7.52 19.78 -17.78
CA GLY A 134 6.73 18.76 -18.49
C GLY A 134 7.60 17.70 -19.15
#